data_AF-A0A6C0DND3-F1
#
_entry.id   AF-A0A6C0DND3-F1
#
_cell.length_a   1.000
_cell.length_b   1.000
_cell.length_c   1.000
_cell.angle_alpha   90.00
_cell.angle_beta   90.00
_cell.angle_gamma   90.00
#
_symmetry.space_group_name_H-M   'P 1'
#
loop_
_entity.id
_entity.type
_entity.pdbx_description
1 polymer ?
#
loop_
_entity_poly.entity_id
_entity_poly.type
_entity_poly.pdbx_seq_one_letter_code
_entity_poly.pdbx_strand_id
1 'polypeptide(L)'
;MESIDKINVLEQIKAEIESMDKYNQIEVLKILSKNLCKINENKSGVYVNLSFLDNETMDEIQKYIDYSKQQEESLVTMEYQKDEFKNAFFIEKGNKDNMTISYNSINK
;
A
#
# COMPACT_ATOMS: atom_id res chain seq x y z
N MET A 1 19.93 -12.43 23.61
CA MET A 1 19.16 -11.20 23.34
C MET A 1 18.81 -11.13 21.85
N GLU A 2 19.80 -11.18 20.94
CA GLU A 2 19.60 -11.09 19.47
C GLU A 2 18.55 -12.03 18.84
N SER A 3 18.35 -13.24 19.37
CA SER A 3 17.46 -14.24 18.74
C SER A 3 15.97 -13.93 18.92
N ILE A 4 15.57 -13.35 20.05
CA ILE A 4 14.16 -12.98 20.31
C ILE A 4 13.76 -11.77 19.47
N ASP A 5 14.64 -10.79 19.35
CA ASP A 5 14.38 -9.58 18.56
C ASP A 5 14.19 -9.94 17.08
N LYS A 6 15.01 -10.84 16.55
CA LYS A 6 14.85 -11.35 15.18
C LYS A 6 13.51 -12.05 14.97
N ILE A 7 13.06 -12.88 15.90
CA ILE A 7 11.76 -13.57 15.80
C ILE A 7 10.61 -12.56 15.77
N ASN A 8 10.64 -11.55 16.64
CA ASN A 8 9.61 -10.52 16.69
C ASN A 8 9.51 -9.74 15.36
N VAL A 9 10.66 -9.41 14.74
CA VAL A 9 10.69 -8.74 13.43
C VAL A 9 10.06 -9.62 12.34
N LEU A 10 10.37 -10.93 12.32
CA LEU A 10 9.81 -11.85 11.34
C LEU A 10 8.29 -11.99 11.50
N GLU A 11 7.79 -12.07 12.73
CA GLU A 11 6.35 -12.11 13.01
C GLU A 11 5.65 -10.80 12.61
N GLN A 12 6.29 -9.65 12.85
CA GLN A 12 5.75 -8.36 12.41
C GLN A 12 5.63 -8.31 10.89
N ILE A 13 6.70 -8.65 10.16
CA ILE A 13 6.71 -8.61 8.69
C ILE A 13 5.66 -9.57 8.12
N LYS A 14 5.56 -10.78 8.68
CA LYS A 14 4.51 -11.73 8.31
C LYS A 14 3.12 -11.12 8.48
N ALA A 15 2.82 -10.58 9.65
CA ALA A 15 1.50 -10.00 9.96
C ALA A 15 1.17 -8.83 9.03
N GLU A 16 2.17 -7.99 8.70
CA GLU A 16 2.00 -6.88 7.77
C GLU A 16 1.65 -7.39 6.37
N ILE A 17 2.40 -8.36 5.81
CA ILE A 17 2.13 -8.95 4.49
C ILE A 17 0.75 -9.63 4.45
N GLU A 18 0.38 -10.39 5.49
CA GLU A 18 -0.91 -11.07 5.56
C GLU A 18 -2.10 -10.09 5.61
N SER A 19 -1.89 -8.90 6.19
CA SER A 19 -2.91 -7.84 6.27
C SER A 19 -3.08 -7.02 4.99
N MET A 20 -2.09 -7.06 4.08
CA MET A 20 -2.13 -6.34 2.81
C MET A 20 -3.20 -6.89 1.87
N ASP A 21 -3.64 -6.06 0.93
CA ASP A 21 -4.50 -6.52 -0.16
C ASP A 21 -3.77 -7.46 -1.13
N LYS A 22 -4.55 -8.10 -2.00
CA LYS A 22 -4.03 -9.05 -2.99
C LYS A 22 -2.97 -8.43 -3.91
N TYR A 23 -3.11 -7.16 -4.26
CA TYR A 23 -2.19 -6.49 -5.18
C TYR A 23 -0.81 -6.35 -4.52
N ASN A 24 -0.78 -5.82 -3.31
CA ASN A 24 0.45 -5.65 -2.54
C ASN A 24 1.09 -7.00 -2.17
N GLN A 25 0.30 -8.02 -1.81
CA GLN A 25 0.81 -9.38 -1.60
C GLN A 25 1.49 -9.96 -2.85
N ILE A 26 0.97 -9.68 -4.05
CA ILE A 26 1.58 -10.09 -5.31
C ILE A 26 2.91 -9.36 -5.56
N GLU A 27 3.02 -8.07 -5.24
CA GLU A 27 4.30 -7.35 -5.36
C GLU A 27 5.35 -7.90 -4.39
N VAL A 28 4.97 -8.22 -3.15
CA VAL A 28 5.86 -8.92 -2.20
C VAL A 28 6.29 -10.28 -2.77
N LEU A 29 5.38 -11.04 -3.39
CA LEU A 29 5.71 -12.29 -4.06
C LEU A 29 6.70 -12.10 -5.21
N LYS A 30 6.64 -10.99 -5.95
CA LYS A 30 7.62 -10.67 -7.00
C LYS A 30 9.01 -10.39 -6.43
N ILE A 31 9.11 -9.69 -5.30
CA ILE A 31 10.38 -9.48 -4.59
C ILE A 31 11.00 -10.83 -4.21
N LEU A 32 10.21 -11.70 -3.58
CA LEU A 32 10.65 -13.06 -3.20
C LEU A 32 11.08 -13.90 -4.41
N SER A 33 10.34 -13.82 -5.52
CA SER A 33 10.68 -14.54 -6.76
C SER A 33 11.95 -14.01 -7.43
N LYS A 34 12.15 -12.69 -7.44
CA LYS A 34 13.34 -12.02 -7.97
C LYS A 34 14.60 -12.46 -7.24
N ASN A 35 14.51 -12.60 -5.91
CA ASN A 35 15.63 -13.02 -5.06
C ASN A 35 15.77 -14.56 -4.97
N LEU A 36 15.12 -15.32 -5.88
CA LEU A 36 15.20 -16.78 -5.99
C LEU A 36 14.88 -17.53 -4.69
N CYS A 37 13.97 -16.96 -3.88
CA CYS A 37 13.57 -17.54 -2.61
C CYS A 37 12.79 -18.85 -2.83
N LYS A 38 12.92 -19.79 -1.88
CA LYS A 38 12.15 -21.04 -1.92
C LYS A 38 10.67 -20.74 -1.62
N ILE A 39 9.86 -20.87 -2.66
CA ILE A 39 8.42 -20.65 -2.63
C ILE A 39 7.72 -22.00 -2.83
N ASN A 40 6.73 -22.32 -1.98
CA ASN A 40 5.90 -23.51 -2.12
C ASN A 40 4.48 -23.10 -2.48
N GLU A 41 4.06 -23.38 -3.71
CA GLU A 41 2.73 -23.07 -4.21
C GLU A 41 1.86 -24.32 -4.30
N ASN A 42 0.62 -24.22 -3.85
CA ASN A 42 -0.40 -25.23 -4.04
C ASN A 42 -1.77 -24.57 -4.34
N LYS A 43 -2.84 -25.38 -4.46
CA LYS A 43 -4.20 -24.87 -4.75
C LYS A 43 -4.72 -23.84 -3.74
N SER A 44 -4.15 -23.80 -2.53
CA SER A 44 -4.52 -22.87 -1.46
C SER A 44 -3.67 -21.60 -1.43
N GLY A 45 -2.66 -21.47 -2.30
CA GLY A 45 -1.82 -20.28 -2.42
C GLY A 45 -0.33 -20.57 -2.26
N VAL A 46 0.41 -19.52 -1.89
CA VAL A 46 1.86 -19.51 -1.79
C VAL A 46 2.28 -19.50 -0.32
N TYR A 47 3.17 -20.43 0.05
CA TYR A 47 3.77 -20.55 1.37
C TYR A 47 5.26 -20.24 1.29
N VAL A 48 5.72 -19.37 2.19
CA VAL A 48 7.12 -18.94 2.29
C VAL A 48 7.57 -19.03 3.72
N ASN A 49 8.76 -19.58 3.95
CA ASN A 49 9.38 -19.58 5.26
C ASN A 49 10.33 -18.40 5.39
N LEU A 50 9.91 -17.38 6.14
CA LEU A 50 10.69 -16.15 6.34
C LEU A 50 12.02 -16.39 7.07
N SER A 51 12.16 -17.47 7.85
CA SER A 51 13.41 -17.76 8.57
C SER A 51 14.59 -18.11 7.66
N PHE A 52 14.33 -18.42 6.39
CA PHE A 52 15.35 -18.74 5.38
C PHE A 52 15.66 -17.59 4.43
N LEU A 53 14.99 -16.44 4.60
CA LEU A 53 15.29 -15.27 3.79
C LEU A 53 16.58 -14.63 4.28
N ASP A 54 17.39 -14.15 3.33
CA ASP A 54 18.56 -13.34 3.64
C ASP A 54 18.14 -11.92 4.05
N ASN A 55 19.06 -11.20 4.70
CA ASN A 55 18.77 -9.86 5.20
C ASN A 55 18.45 -8.87 4.06
N GLU A 56 19.04 -9.06 2.87
CA GLU A 56 18.79 -8.18 1.72
C GLU A 56 17.35 -8.30 1.23
N THR A 57 16.83 -9.52 1.09
CA THR A 57 15.44 -9.76 0.73
C THR A 57 14.49 -9.24 1.80
N MET A 58 14.83 -9.44 3.08
CA MET A 58 14.03 -8.91 4.20
C MET A 58 13.97 -7.37 4.17
N ASP A 59 15.08 -6.70 3.88
CA ASP A 59 15.15 -5.25 3.75
C ASP A 59 14.35 -4.74 2.54
N GLU A 60 14.39 -5.43 1.40
CA GLU A 60 13.56 -5.08 0.23
C GLU A 60 12.06 -5.19 0.55
N ILE A 61 11.65 -6.26 1.24
CA ILE A 61 10.26 -6.45 1.68
C ILE A 61 9.84 -5.33 2.64
N GLN A 62 10.65 -5.02 3.65
CA GLN A 62 10.31 -3.96 4.61
C GLN A 62 10.15 -2.60 3.92
N LYS A 63 11.07 -2.25 3.02
CA LYS A 63 10.99 -1.01 2.23
C LYS A 63 9.71 -0.95 1.40
N TYR A 64 9.29 -2.07 0.81
CA TYR A 64 8.06 -2.12 0.04
C TYR A 64 6.82 -1.94 0.94
N ILE A 65 6.80 -2.56 2.12
CA ILE A 65 5.70 -2.39 3.07
C ILE A 65 5.58 -0.92 3.49
N ASP A 66 6.70 -0.27 3.83
CA ASP A 66 6.71 1.15 4.22
C ASP A 66 6.24 2.05 3.07
N TYR A 67 6.67 1.76 1.84
CA TYR A 67 6.22 2.45 0.63
C TYR A 67 4.70 2.32 0.42
N SER A 68 4.16 1.10 0.55
CA SER A 68 2.73 0.83 0.38
C SER A 68 1.88 1.59 1.41
N LYS A 69 2.32 1.61 2.67
CA LYS A 69 1.66 2.38 3.75
C LYS A 69 1.66 3.89 3.46
N GLN A 70 2.78 4.44 3.02
CA GLN A 70 2.88 5.86 2.65
C GLN A 70 2.01 6.22 1.44
N GLN A 71 1.91 5.30 0.47
CA GLN A 71 1.03 5.46 -0.68
C GLN A 71 -0.43 5.53 -0.25
N GLU A 72 -0.88 4.64 0.62
CA GLU A 72 -2.24 4.63 1.17
C GLU A 72 -2.55 5.92 1.92
N GLU A 73 -1.67 6.36 2.82
CA GLU A 73 -1.82 7.61 3.57
C GLU A 73 -1.90 8.84 2.65
N SER A 74 -1.09 8.86 1.60
CA SER A 74 -1.09 9.93 0.60
C SER A 74 -2.43 9.99 -0.17
N LEU A 75 -2.99 8.83 -0.50
CA LEU A 75 -4.30 8.74 -1.16
C LEU A 75 -5.41 9.24 -0.24
N VAL A 76 -5.46 8.78 1.01
CA VAL A 76 -6.44 9.23 2.01
C VAL A 76 -6.35 10.75 2.20
N THR A 77 -5.13 11.29 2.28
CA THR A 77 -4.92 12.74 2.41
C THR A 77 -5.43 13.51 1.19
N MET A 78 -5.20 12.98 -0.01
CA MET A 78 -5.68 13.58 -1.26
C MET A 78 -7.21 13.57 -1.36
N GLU A 79 -7.85 12.46 -0.96
CA GLU A 79 -9.30 12.35 -0.91
C GLU A 79 -9.91 13.35 0.08
N TYR A 80 -9.32 13.44 1.28
CA TYR A 80 -9.73 14.43 2.28
C TYR A 80 -9.65 15.87 1.74
N GLN A 81 -8.51 16.24 1.13
CA GLN A 81 -8.34 17.58 0.55
C GLN A 81 -9.34 17.89 -0.57
N LYS A 82 -9.65 16.89 -1.40
CA LYS A 82 -10.64 17.02 -2.47
C LYS A 82 -12.04 17.24 -1.92
N ASP A 83 -12.42 16.52 -0.87
CA ASP A 83 -13.71 16.67 -0.23
C ASP A 83 -13.85 18.02 0.49
N GLU A 84 -12.82 18.46 1.22
CA GLU A 84 -12.78 19.78 1.83
C GLU A 84 -12.93 20.91 0.80
N PHE A 85 -12.20 20.82 -0.32
CA PHE A 85 -12.34 21.78 -1.42
C PHE A 85 -13.76 21.79 -1.98
N LYS A 86 -14.36 20.62 -2.20
CA LYS A 86 -15.73 20.50 -2.71
C LYS A 86 -16.72 21.18 -1.75
N ASN A 87 -16.58 20.93 -0.46
CA ASN A 87 -17.46 21.46 0.58
C ASN A 87 -17.35 22.98 0.70
N ALA A 88 -16.13 23.52 0.78
CA ALA A 88 -15.88 24.96 0.92
C ALA A 88 -16.34 25.78 -0.30
N PHE A 89 -16.17 25.27 -1.52
CA PHE A 89 -16.44 26.04 -2.74
C PHE A 89 -17.85 25.86 -3.30
N PHE A 90 -18.47 24.68 -3.16
CA PHE A 90 -19.75 24.39 -3.77
C PHE A 90 -20.90 24.24 -2.78
N ILE A 91 -20.63 23.81 -1.53
CA ILE A 91 -21.68 23.62 -0.53
C ILE A 91 -21.86 24.88 0.33
N GLU A 92 -20.78 25.47 0.87
CA GLU A 92 -20.89 26.69 1.68
C GLU A 92 -21.31 27.93 0.89
N LYS A 93 -20.97 28.02 -0.41
CA LYS A 93 -21.39 29.13 -1.29
C LYS A 93 -22.77 28.93 -1.94
N GLY A 94 -23.43 27.78 -1.72
CA GLY A 94 -24.72 27.44 -2.31
C GLY A 94 -25.92 28.29 -1.85
N ASN A 95 -25.72 29.27 -0.95
CA ASN A 95 -26.78 30.17 -0.49
C ASN A 95 -26.71 31.60 -1.06
N LYS A 96 -25.88 31.88 -2.08
CA LYS A 96 -25.97 33.15 -2.84
C LYS A 96 -25.68 32.94 -4.34
N ASP A 97 -26.75 32.63 -5.06
CA ASP A 97 -27.05 32.95 -6.46
C ASP A 97 -26.12 32.46 -7.59
N ASN A 98 -26.66 31.56 -8.42
CA ASN A 98 -26.34 31.30 -9.84
C ASN A 98 -24.86 31.13 -10.22
N MET A 99 -24.38 29.89 -10.27
CA MET A 99 -23.14 29.58 -11.00
C MET A 99 -23.45 28.63 -12.17
N THR A 100 -23.70 29.19 -13.35
CA THR A 100 -23.71 28.45 -14.62
C THR A 100 -22.30 27.94 -14.90
N ILE A 101 -22.07 26.65 -14.75
CA ILE A 101 -20.80 26.01 -15.09
C ILE A 101 -20.78 25.76 -16.60
N SER A 102 -20.04 26.59 -17.35
CA SER A 102 -19.71 26.32 -18.75
C SER A 102 -18.48 25.42 -18.82
N TYR A 103 -18.66 24.16 -19.20
CA TYR A 103 -17.55 23.27 -19.52
C TYR A 103 -17.03 23.59 -20.91
N ASN A 104 -15.82 24.14 -21.01
CA ASN A 104 -15.07 24.09 -22.25
C ASN A 104 -14.41 22.71 -22.36
N SER A 105 -14.99 21.85 -23.20
CA SER A 105 -14.30 20.67 -23.71
C SER A 105 -13.04 21.15 -24.44
N ILE A 106 -11.87 20.96 -23.83
CA ILE A 106 -10.59 21.20 -24.52
C ILE A 106 -10.42 20.07 -25.52
N ASN A 107 -10.84 20.33 -26.76
CA ASN A 107 -10.37 19.61 -27.93
C ASN A 107 -8.96 20.11 -28.28
N LYS A 108 -7.93 19.30 -28.05
CA LYS A 108 -6.87 19.01 -29.03
C LYS A 108 -5.91 17.94 -28.52
#